data_AF-A0A659UHL4-F1
#
_entry.id   AF-A0A659UHL4-F1
#
_cell.length_a   1.000
_cell.length_b   1.000
_cell.length_c   1.000
_cell.angle_alpha   90.00
_cell.angle_beta   90.00
_cell.angle_gamma   90.00
#
_symmetry.space_group_name_H-M   'P 1'
#
loop_
_entity.id
_entity.type
_entity.pdbx_description
1 polymer ?
#
loop_
_entity_poly.entity_id
_entity_poly.type
_entity_poly.pdbx_seq_one_letter_code
_entity_poly.pdbx_strand_id
1 'polypeptide(L)'
;GVGCDVVVAGEGIETMLSQRSALPTMPAIAALSAAHLSAIQFPCALRRLYIARDKDPAGDGAVATLVIRANSAGIEAKVLTPRLGDFNEDLRLLGLDALRAILRPQIAPHDV
;
A
#
# COMPACT_ATOMS: atom_id res chain seq x y z
N GLY A 1 -1.98 12.10 -18.05
CA GLY A 1 -1.04 13.15 -17.61
C GLY A 1 -0.46 12.71 -16.29
N VAL A 2 0.87 12.66 -16.20
CA VAL A 2 1.70 12.09 -15.11
C VAL A 2 1.14 10.77 -14.57
N GLY A 3 1.35 9.69 -15.33
CA GLY A 3 1.12 8.35 -14.79
C GLY A 3 2.03 8.19 -13.59
N CYS A 4 1.44 8.09 -12.40
CA CYS A 4 2.17 7.85 -11.18
C CYS A 4 2.89 6.52 -11.35
N ASP A 5 4.22 6.56 -11.47
CA ASP A 5 5.04 5.35 -11.62
C ASP A 5 5.13 4.58 -10.30
N VAL A 6 4.72 5.21 -9.20
CA VAL A 6 4.59 4.61 -7.87
C VAL A 6 3.17 4.86 -7.33
N VAL A 7 2.57 3.82 -6.75
CA VAL A 7 1.29 3.93 -6.03
C VAL A 7 1.31 3.03 -4.80
N VAL A 8 0.55 3.42 -3.76
CA VAL A 8 0.18 2.53 -2.65
C VAL A 8 -1.28 2.10 -2.79
N ALA A 9 -1.56 0.82 -2.58
CA ALA A 9 -2.91 0.26 -2.60
C ALA A 9 -3.19 -0.54 -1.33
N GLY A 10 -4.41 -0.48 -0.83
CA GLY A 10 -4.86 -1.23 0.34
C GLY A 10 -6.37 -1.41 0.33
N GLU A 11 -6.90 -2.22 1.25
CA GLU A 11 -8.33 -2.54 1.29
C GLU A 11 -9.15 -1.41 1.91
N GLY A 12 -8.79 -0.98 3.12
CA GLY A 12 -9.57 -0.02 3.90
C GLY A 12 -9.31 1.45 3.57
N ILE A 13 -10.35 2.28 3.62
CA ILE A 13 -10.21 3.75 3.51
C ILE A 13 -9.36 4.29 4.67
N GLU A 14 -9.61 3.83 5.89
CA GLU A 14 -8.89 4.27 7.11
C GLU A 14 -7.40 3.93 7.03
N THR A 15 -7.09 2.72 6.55
CA THR A 15 -5.73 2.27 6.25
C THR A 15 -5.04 3.21 5.26
N MET A 16 -5.70 3.54 4.15
CA MET A 16 -5.13 4.42 3.12
C MET A 16 -5.03 5.88 3.56
N LEU A 17 -5.95 6.38 4.39
CA LEU A 17 -5.85 7.71 5.00
C LEU A 17 -4.68 7.80 6.00
N SER A 18 -4.43 6.72 6.75
CA SER A 18 -3.29 6.64 7.66
C SER A 18 -1.97 6.66 6.90
N GLN A 19 -1.88 5.85 5.83
CA GLN A 19 -0.75 5.85 4.88
C GLN A 19 -0.49 7.24 4.28
N ARG A 20 -1.54 7.89 3.77
CA ARG A 20 -1.44 9.22 3.14
C ARG A 20 -1.06 10.32 4.13
N SER A 21 -1.42 10.17 5.41
CA SER A 21 -0.98 11.09 6.46
C SER A 21 0.54 11.01 6.66
N ALA A 22 1.10 9.80 6.61
CA ALA A 22 2.54 9.59 6.69
C ALA A 22 3.29 9.97 5.40
N LEU A 23 2.66 9.74 4.23
CA LEU A 23 3.22 9.84 2.89
C LEU A 23 2.33 10.70 1.98
N PRO A 24 2.28 12.03 2.19
CA PRO A 24 1.28 12.89 1.57
C PRO A 24 1.44 13.06 0.05
N THR A 25 2.65 12.85 -0.46
CA THR A 25 3.03 12.95 -1.87
C THR A 25 2.74 11.68 -2.66
N MET A 26 2.60 10.53 -1.99
CA MET A 26 2.43 9.24 -2.65
C MET A 26 0.95 9.00 -3.02
N PRO A 27 0.64 8.70 -4.28
CA PRO A 27 -0.71 8.35 -4.72
C PRO A 27 -1.21 7.09 -4.03
N ALA A 28 -2.50 7.09 -3.64
CA ALA A 28 -3.12 6.06 -2.83
C ALA A 28 -4.42 5.54 -3.45
N ILE A 29 -4.61 4.22 -3.45
CA ILE A 29 -5.83 3.53 -3.90
C ILE A 29 -6.42 2.75 -2.72
N ALA A 30 -7.66 3.05 -2.34
CA ALA A 30 -8.45 2.21 -1.43
C ALA A 30 -9.37 1.32 -2.27
N ALA A 31 -9.16 0.01 -2.22
CA ALA A 31 -9.93 -0.95 -3.01
C ALA A 31 -11.30 -1.28 -2.41
N LEU A 32 -11.49 -1.01 -1.12
CA LEU A 32 -12.72 -1.23 -0.34
C LEU A 32 -13.09 -2.71 -0.12
N SER A 33 -12.28 -3.65 -0.62
CA SER A 33 -12.35 -5.09 -0.30
C SER A 33 -11.12 -5.85 -0.83
N ALA A 34 -10.84 -7.02 -0.25
CA ALA A 34 -9.86 -7.99 -0.74
C ALA A 34 -10.06 -8.36 -2.22
N ALA A 35 -11.32 -8.58 -2.64
CA ALA A 35 -11.66 -8.89 -4.01
C ALA A 35 -11.24 -7.77 -4.97
N HIS A 36 -11.60 -6.53 -4.66
CA HIS A 36 -11.23 -5.37 -5.48
C HIS A 36 -9.72 -5.09 -5.44
N LEU A 37 -9.06 -5.34 -4.30
CA LEU A 37 -7.62 -5.17 -4.18
C LEU A 37 -6.90 -6.11 -5.15
N SER A 38 -7.30 -7.38 -5.17
CA SER A 38 -6.75 -8.38 -6.10
C SER A 38 -7.02 -8.06 -7.57
N ALA A 39 -8.04 -7.24 -7.86
CA ALA A 39 -8.53 -6.90 -9.20
C ALA A 39 -8.09 -5.51 -9.70
N ILE A 40 -7.24 -4.79 -8.96
CA ILE A 40 -6.73 -3.47 -9.38
C ILE A 40 -6.18 -3.55 -10.82
N GLN A 41 -6.56 -2.57 -11.64
CA GLN A 41 -6.02 -2.38 -12.97
C GLN A 41 -4.79 -1.49 -12.88
N PHE A 42 -3.70 -1.92 -13.49
CA PHE A 42 -2.44 -1.18 -13.44
C PHE A 42 -2.41 -0.12 -14.54
N PRO A 43 -2.10 1.15 -14.21
CA PRO A 43 -1.79 2.15 -15.22
C PRO A 43 -0.58 1.70 -16.06
N CYS A 44 -0.58 1.99 -17.36
CA CYS A 44 0.49 1.57 -18.28
C CYS A 44 1.89 2.10 -17.90
N ALA A 45 1.98 3.15 -17.09
CA ALA A 45 3.23 3.74 -16.63
C ALA A 45 3.63 3.28 -15.20
N LEU A 46 2.86 2.40 -14.57
CA LEU A 46 3.15 1.97 -13.20
C LEU A 46 4.41 1.09 -13.18
N ARG A 47 5.37 1.47 -12.35
CA ARG A 47 6.63 0.75 -12.15
C ARG A 47 6.66 0.06 -10.79
N ARG A 48 6.06 0.67 -9.77
CA ARG A 48 6.10 0.19 -8.39
C ARG A 48 4.73 0.26 -7.71
N LEU A 49 4.34 -0.85 -7.10
CA LEU A 49 3.11 -0.99 -6.33
C LEU A 49 3.44 -1.34 -4.89
N TYR A 50 3.17 -0.42 -3.98
CA TYR A 50 3.17 -0.68 -2.55
C TYR A 50 1.81 -1.22 -2.12
N ILE A 51 1.78 -2.32 -1.39
CA ILE A 51 0.53 -2.95 -0.94
C ILE A 51 0.45 -2.79 0.57
N ALA A 52 -0.39 -1.88 1.06
CA ALA A 52 -0.71 -1.71 2.47
C ALA A 52 -1.66 -2.84 2.88
N ARG A 53 -1.07 -3.88 3.49
CA ARG A 53 -1.78 -5.09 3.93
C ARG A 53 -2.18 -4.92 5.40
N ASP A 54 -3.47 -5.08 5.68
CA ASP A 54 -3.95 -5.26 7.05
C ASP A 54 -3.68 -6.71 7.49
N LYS A 55 -3.47 -6.93 8.79
CA LYS A 55 -3.03 -8.23 9.31
C LYS A 55 -4.19 -9.21 9.49
N ASP A 56 -4.92 -9.50 8.42
CA ASP A 56 -6.03 -10.46 8.41
C ASP A 56 -5.88 -11.53 7.31
N PRO A 57 -6.47 -12.74 7.48
CA PRO A 57 -6.31 -13.84 6.53
C PRO A 57 -6.95 -13.60 5.15
N ALA A 58 -7.96 -12.72 5.04
CA ALA A 58 -8.61 -12.45 3.76
C ALA A 58 -7.72 -11.60 2.86
N GLY A 59 -7.00 -10.64 3.46
CA GLY A 59 -5.99 -9.83 2.78
C GLY A 59 -4.84 -10.65 2.20
N ASP A 60 -4.46 -11.76 2.83
CA ASP A 60 -3.30 -12.56 2.40
C ASP A 60 -3.47 -13.14 1.00
N GLY A 61 -4.65 -13.69 0.71
CA GLY A 61 -4.97 -14.21 -0.62
C GLY A 61 -5.04 -13.11 -1.68
N ALA A 62 -5.59 -11.95 -1.31
CA ALA A 62 -5.69 -10.80 -2.21
C ALA A 62 -4.31 -10.22 -2.54
N VAL A 63 -3.46 -10.02 -1.54
CA VAL A 63 -2.09 -9.54 -1.71
C VAL A 63 -1.27 -10.51 -2.56
N ALA A 64 -1.33 -11.82 -2.27
CA ALA A 64 -0.61 -12.82 -3.08
C ALA A 64 -1.04 -12.77 -4.56
N THR A 65 -2.34 -12.71 -4.82
CA THR A 65 -2.88 -12.59 -6.18
C THR A 65 -2.43 -11.31 -6.87
N LEU A 66 -2.49 -10.19 -6.15
CA LEU A 66 -2.08 -8.88 -6.67
C LEU A 66 -0.59 -8.83 -6.99
N VAL A 67 0.27 -9.41 -6.13
CA VAL A 67 1.72 -9.52 -6.36
C VAL A 67 2.02 -10.34 -7.61
N ILE A 68 1.37 -11.49 -7.79
CA ILE A 68 1.54 -12.33 -8.98
C ILE A 68 1.16 -11.55 -10.25
N ARG A 69 0.01 -10.86 -10.23
CA ARG A 69 -0.45 -10.04 -11.36
C ARG A 69 0.50 -8.87 -11.67
N ALA A 70 0.97 -8.15 -10.64
CA ALA A 70 1.90 -7.04 -10.79
C ALA A 70 3.22 -7.50 -11.41
N ASN A 71 3.81 -8.57 -10.87
CA ASN A 71 5.06 -9.14 -11.39
C ASN A 71 4.90 -9.62 -12.84
N SER A 72 3.75 -10.20 -13.19
CA SER A 72 3.45 -10.64 -14.57
C SER A 72 3.33 -9.47 -15.54
N ALA A 73 2.98 -8.28 -15.05
CA ALA A 73 2.94 -7.03 -15.80
C ALA A 73 4.28 -6.27 -15.77
N GLY A 74 5.34 -6.81 -15.16
CA GLY A 74 6.64 -6.15 -15.02
C GLY A 74 6.68 -5.05 -13.94
N ILE A 75 5.71 -5.04 -13.04
CA ILE A 75 5.58 -4.04 -11.96
C ILE A 75 6.17 -4.63 -10.69
N GLU A 76 7.03 -3.87 -10.02
CA GLU A 76 7.60 -4.27 -8.74
C GLU A 76 6.57 -4.11 -7.62
N ALA A 77 6.06 -5.21 -7.08
CA ALA A 77 5.14 -5.19 -5.95
C ALA A 77 5.87 -5.37 -4.60
N LYS A 78 5.65 -4.46 -3.65
CA LYS A 78 6.21 -4.51 -2.30
C LYS A 78 5.11 -4.41 -1.25
N VAL A 79 5.05 -5.38 -0.34
CA VAL A 79 4.07 -5.38 0.74
C VAL A 79 4.57 -4.51 1.89
N LEU A 80 3.75 -3.54 2.30
CA LEU A 80 3.96 -2.74 3.50
C LEU A 80 3.29 -3.46 4.67
N THR A 81 4.02 -3.56 5.78
CA THR A 81 3.55 -4.23 6.99
C THR A 81 3.42 -3.21 8.13
N PRO A 82 2.26 -3.14 8.81
CA PRO A 82 2.10 -2.35 10.02
C PRO A 82 2.89 -2.98 11.19
N ARG A 83 3.17 -2.19 12.23
CA ARG A 83 3.87 -2.67 13.42
C ARG A 83 2.94 -3.38 14.40
N LEU A 84 1.70 -2.91 14.53
CA LEU A 84 0.67 -3.48 15.38
C LEU A 84 -0.27 -4.39 14.57
N GLY A 85 -1.59 -4.15 14.61
CA GLY A 85 -2.59 -4.85 13.81
C GLY A 85 -2.76 -4.24 12.42
N ASP A 86 -3.02 -2.92 12.37
CA ASP A 86 -3.24 -2.17 11.14
C ASP A 86 -2.57 -0.79 11.18
N PHE A 87 -2.50 -0.12 10.03
CA PHE A 87 -1.83 1.20 9.93
C PHE A 87 -2.56 2.31 10.67
N ASN A 88 -3.88 2.19 10.87
CA ASN A 88 -4.68 3.14 11.62
C ASN A 88 -4.44 2.98 13.13
N GLU A 89 -4.30 1.75 13.61
CA GLU A 89 -3.89 1.44 14.97
C GLU A 89 -2.48 1.96 15.25
N ASP A 90 -1.52 1.75 14.34
CA ASP A 90 -0.19 2.35 14.42
C ASP A 90 -0.28 3.88 14.52
N LEU A 91 -1.08 4.53 13.67
CA LEU A 91 -1.26 5.99 13.70
C LEU A 91 -1.85 6.46 15.03
N ARG A 92 -2.89 5.78 15.52
CA ARG A 92 -3.63 6.18 16.72
C ARG A 92 -2.86 5.95 18.01
N LEU A 93 -2.09 4.85 18.10
CA LEU A 93 -1.40 4.46 19.33
C LEU A 93 0.06 4.94 19.37
N LEU A 94 0.75 4.97 18.24
CA LEU A 94 2.17 5.34 18.17
C LEU A 94 2.38 6.77 17.66
N GLY A 95 1.41 7.33 16.96
CA GLY A 95 1.47 8.67 16.37
C GLY A 95 2.12 8.71 14.99
N LEU A 96 2.03 9.88 14.35
CA LEU A 96 2.43 10.08 12.96
C LEU A 96 3.92 9.87 12.71
N ASP A 97 4.79 10.35 13.61
CA ASP A 97 6.24 10.22 13.43
C ASP A 97 6.71 8.78 13.56
N ALA A 98 6.08 8.00 14.45
CA ALA A 98 6.33 6.57 14.55
C ALA A 98 5.86 5.84 13.29
N LEU A 99 4.66 6.15 12.77
CA LEU A 99 4.17 5.58 11.52
C LEU A 99 5.11 5.89 10.34
N ARG A 100 5.62 7.12 10.24
CA ARG A 100 6.63 7.49 9.24
C ARG A 100 7.92 6.69 9.41
N ALA A 101 8.38 6.49 10.64
CA ALA A 101 9.58 5.69 10.93
C ALA A 101 9.39 4.20 10.59
N ILE A 102 8.16 3.68 10.69
CA ILE A 102 7.80 2.31 10.29
C ILE A 102 7.78 2.17 8.76
N LEU A 103 7.25 3.18 8.05
CA LEU A 103 7.07 3.12 6.59
C LEU A 103 8.34 3.44 5.80
N ARG A 104 9.13 4.43 6.23
CA ARG A 104 10.35 4.86 5.54
C ARG A 104 11.32 3.73 5.16
N PRO A 105 11.68 2.76 6.03
CA PRO A 105 12.60 1.68 5.65
C PRO A 105 11.98 0.68 4.66
N GLN A 106 10.66 0.61 4.54
CA GLN A 106 9.96 -0.30 3.62
C GLN A 106 9.84 0.30 2.20
N ILE A 107 9.99 1.63 2.09
CA ILE A 107 9.83 2.39 0.85
C ILE A 107 11.20 2.82 0.32
N ALA A 108 11.39 2.80 -0.99
CA ALA A 108 12.66 3.24 -1.54
C ALA A 108 12.77 4.77 -1.40
N PRO A 109 13.92 5.33 -1.00
CA PRO A 109 14.05 6.76 -0.75
C PRO A 109 13.66 7.68 -1.91
N HIS A 110 13.75 7.18 -3.15
CA HIS A 110 13.40 7.93 -4.37
C HIS A 110 11.91 7.86 -4.75
N ASP A 111 11.07 7.17 -3.98
CA ASP A 111 9.64 7.03 -4.26
C ASP A 111 8.74 7.98 -3.43
N VAL A 112 9.29 8.78 -2.50
CA VAL A 112 8.52 9.63 -1.55
C VAL A 112 9.04 11.05 -1.43
#